data_AF-A0A7W0JKZ0-F1
#
_entry.id   AF-A0A7W0JKZ0-F1
#
_cell.length_a   1.000
_cell.length_b   1.000
_cell.length_c   1.000
_cell.angle_alpha   90.00
_cell.angle_beta   90.00
_cell.angle_gamma   90.00
#
_symmetry.space_group_name_H-M   'P 1'
#
loop_
_entity.id
_entity.type
_entity.pdbx_description
1 polymer ?
#
loop_
_entity_poly.entity_id
_entity_poly.type
_entity_poly.pdbx_seq_one_letter_code
_entity_poly.pdbx_strand_id
1 'polypeptide(L)'
;MRKLLALLALLALAAPIAAVAALRSGEGTLSVEDAWGRVTVQAKGAMLGRIVHGSVVVHDLSPNDGFDPYVAGFDAVKLVGDTGVHYSGRNLRFRLIGGSYRIVVKGSGIDLSVVANGSATLEGD
;
A
#
# COMPACT_ATOMS: atom_id res chain seq x y z
N MET A 1 41.93 -16.78 23.35
CA MET A 1 40.62 -17.20 23.91
C MET A 1 39.84 -16.05 24.57
N ARG A 2 40.42 -15.27 25.49
CA ARG A 2 39.73 -14.11 26.11
C ARG A 2 39.16 -13.08 25.12
N LYS A 3 39.91 -12.73 24.08
CA LYS A 3 39.45 -11.79 23.02
C LYS A 3 38.30 -12.36 22.18
N LEU A 4 38.28 -13.68 21.96
CA LEU A 4 37.22 -14.37 21.21
C LEU A 4 35.92 -14.41 22.02
N LEU A 5 36.03 -14.68 23.32
CA LEU A 5 34.91 -14.62 24.28
C LEU A 5 34.32 -13.20 24.38
N ALA A 6 35.18 -12.18 24.40
CA ALA A 6 34.73 -10.78 24.41
C ALA A 6 33.98 -10.40 23.13
N LEU A 7 34.44 -10.86 21.97
CA LEU A 7 33.76 -10.66 20.67
C LEU A 7 32.40 -11.37 20.61
N LEU A 8 32.33 -12.61 21.07
CA LEU A 8 31.08 -13.38 21.17
C LEU A 8 30.08 -12.73 22.13
N ALA A 9 30.55 -12.20 23.27
CA ALA A 9 29.70 -11.47 24.20
C ALA A 9 29.14 -10.17 23.59
N LEU A 10 29.95 -9.45 22.80
CA LEU A 10 29.49 -8.25 22.08
C LEU A 10 28.42 -8.59 21.03
N LEU A 11 28.62 -9.67 20.26
CA LEU A 11 27.63 -10.15 19.29
C LEU A 11 26.33 -10.60 19.95
N ALA A 12 26.42 -11.27 21.10
CA ALA A 12 25.26 -11.68 21.88
C ALA A 12 24.43 -10.48 22.40
N LEU A 13 25.08 -9.34 22.72
CA LEU A 13 24.39 -8.10 23.07
C LEU A 13 23.78 -7.39 21.86
N ALA A 14 24.35 -7.54 20.66
CA ALA A 14 23.82 -6.93 19.44
C ALA A 14 22.59 -7.68 18.87
N ALA A 15 22.49 -8.99 19.12
CA ALA A 15 21.38 -9.82 18.66
C ALA A 15 19.97 -9.34 19.09
N PRO A 16 19.70 -9.00 20.37
CA PRO A 16 18.37 -8.54 20.78
C PRO A 16 17.96 -7.21 20.13
N ILE A 17 18.90 -6.31 19.83
CA ILE A 17 18.61 -5.01 19.21
C ILE A 17 18.08 -5.20 17.78
N ALA A 18 18.70 -6.11 17.01
CA ALA A 18 18.27 -6.44 15.66
C ALA A 18 16.88 -7.12 15.65
N ALA A 19 16.61 -8.00 16.62
CA ALA A 19 15.33 -8.68 16.72
C ALA A 19 14.17 -7.71 17.03
N VAL A 20 14.37 -6.75 17.94
CA VAL A 20 13.35 -5.76 18.30
C VAL A 20 13.04 -4.80 17.15
N ALA A 21 14.05 -4.42 16.35
CA ALA A 21 13.84 -3.59 15.17
C ALA A 21 12.98 -4.28 14.11
N ALA A 22 13.19 -5.59 13.88
CA ALA A 22 12.38 -6.38 12.96
C ALA A 22 10.91 -6.53 13.41
N LEU A 23 10.65 -6.52 14.72
CA LEU A 23 9.30 -6.56 15.30
C LEU A 23 8.56 -5.22 15.20
N ARG A 24 9.27 -4.10 14.99
CA ARG A 24 8.69 -2.75 14.93
C ARG A 24 8.24 -2.30 13.55
N SER A 25 8.31 -3.15 12.53
CA SER A 25 7.62 -2.91 11.25
C SER A 25 6.10 -3.12 11.44
N GLY A 26 5.49 -2.28 12.28
CA GLY A 26 4.05 -2.21 12.46
C GLY A 26 3.35 -1.59 11.25
N GLU A 27 2.02 -1.60 11.26
CA GLU A 27 1.22 -0.90 10.27
C GLU A 27 1.54 0.61 10.31
N GLY A 28 1.78 1.19 9.14
CA GLY A 28 1.92 2.63 8.96
C GLY A 28 0.60 3.24 8.50
N THR A 29 0.55 4.58 8.50
CA THR A 29 -0.58 5.31 7.94
C THR A 29 -0.13 6.28 6.86
N LEU A 30 -0.98 6.49 5.85
CA LEU A 30 -0.82 7.52 4.84
C LEU A 30 -2.18 8.21 4.65
N SER A 31 -2.19 9.53 4.74
CA SER A 31 -3.31 10.37 4.34
C SER A 31 -2.87 11.26 3.18
N VAL A 32 -3.65 11.27 2.12
CA VAL A 32 -3.51 12.16 0.97
C VAL A 32 -4.83 12.91 0.85
N GLU A 33 -4.77 14.22 0.73
CA GLU A 33 -5.95 15.09 0.67
C GLU A 33 -5.83 16.02 -0.53
N ASP A 34 -6.89 16.10 -1.32
CA ASP A 34 -7.03 16.96 -2.50
C ASP A 34 -5.81 16.98 -3.45
N ALA A 35 -5.16 15.83 -3.64
CA ALA A 35 -3.95 15.77 -4.45
C ALA A 35 -4.24 15.76 -5.97
N TRP A 36 -3.29 16.30 -6.73
CA TRP A 36 -3.21 16.17 -8.18
C TRP A 36 -1.90 15.48 -8.55
N GLY A 37 -2.01 14.34 -9.24
CA GLY A 37 -0.88 13.60 -9.77
C GLY A 37 -1.11 12.10 -9.70
N ARG A 38 -0.08 11.37 -9.26
CA ARG A 38 -0.09 9.91 -9.16
C ARG A 38 0.31 9.46 -7.75
N VAL A 39 -0.54 8.62 -7.15
CA VAL A 39 -0.26 7.93 -5.89
C VAL A 39 -0.22 6.43 -6.18
N THR A 40 0.88 5.78 -5.81
CA THR A 40 1.04 4.33 -5.93
C THR A 40 1.26 3.75 -4.55
N VAL A 41 0.44 2.79 -4.16
CA VAL A 41 0.54 2.10 -2.86
C VAL A 41 0.63 0.62 -3.12
N GLN A 42 1.60 -0.04 -2.49
CA GLN A 42 1.67 -1.49 -2.42
C GLN A 42 1.79 -1.89 -0.96
N ALA A 43 0.72 -2.45 -0.41
CA ALA A 43 0.68 -2.76 1.01
C ALA A 43 -0.36 -3.83 1.34
N LYS A 44 -0.22 -4.40 2.54
CA LYS A 44 -1.21 -5.29 3.16
C LYS A 44 -1.94 -4.53 4.28
N GLY A 45 -3.26 -4.42 4.20
CA GLY A 45 -4.05 -3.67 5.18
C GLY A 45 -5.33 -3.08 4.60
N ALA A 46 -5.68 -1.87 5.02
CA ALA A 46 -6.87 -1.16 4.58
C ALA A 46 -6.49 0.09 3.77
N MET A 47 -7.15 0.27 2.62
CA MET A 47 -7.01 1.43 1.75
C MET A 47 -8.39 1.90 1.32
N LEU A 48 -8.71 3.16 1.56
CA LEU A 48 -9.95 3.77 1.14
C LEU A 48 -9.63 5.07 0.42
N GLY A 49 -10.35 5.36 -0.64
CA GLY A 49 -10.14 6.64 -1.31
C GLY A 49 -11.25 7.00 -2.27
N ARG A 50 -11.13 8.24 -2.74
CA ARG A 50 -11.97 8.80 -3.78
C ARG A 50 -11.13 9.70 -4.69
N ILE A 51 -11.60 9.84 -5.92
CA ILE A 51 -10.99 10.73 -6.90
C ILE A 51 -12.11 11.50 -7.57
N VAL A 52 -11.95 12.82 -7.72
CA VAL A 52 -12.91 13.65 -8.47
C VAL A 52 -12.90 13.29 -9.95
N HIS A 53 -11.72 13.17 -10.55
CA HIS A 53 -11.56 12.75 -11.94
C HIS A 53 -10.22 12.02 -12.14
N GLY A 54 -10.26 10.89 -12.85
CA GLY A 54 -9.05 10.14 -13.18
C GLY A 54 -9.27 8.64 -13.27
N SER A 55 -8.31 7.87 -12.78
CA SER A 55 -8.35 6.41 -12.77
C SER A 55 -7.73 5.77 -11.53
N VAL A 56 -8.17 4.54 -11.27
CA VAL A 56 -7.62 3.62 -10.27
C VAL A 56 -7.30 2.32 -10.98
N VAL A 57 -6.06 1.86 -10.88
CA VAL A 57 -5.68 0.49 -11.25
C VAL A 57 -5.48 -0.30 -9.98
N VAL A 58 -6.20 -1.40 -9.82
CA VAL A 58 -6.10 -2.30 -8.68
C VAL A 58 -5.50 -3.61 -9.14
N HIS A 59 -4.39 -4.02 -8.52
CA HIS A 59 -3.84 -5.36 -8.64
C HIS A 59 -4.01 -6.08 -7.30
N ASP A 60 -4.69 -7.22 -7.36
CA ASP A 60 -4.73 -8.16 -6.24
C ASP A 60 -3.45 -9.02 -6.24
N LEU A 61 -2.71 -8.99 -5.13
CA LEU A 61 -1.49 -9.76 -4.94
C LEU A 61 -1.74 -11.03 -4.10
N SER A 62 -2.95 -11.23 -3.59
CA SER A 62 -3.36 -12.38 -2.80
C SER A 62 -4.80 -12.85 -3.12
N PRO A 63 -5.14 -13.13 -4.40
CA PRO A 63 -6.52 -13.34 -4.87
C PRO A 63 -7.26 -14.56 -4.29
N ASN A 64 -6.60 -15.39 -3.47
CA ASN A 64 -7.17 -16.60 -2.88
C ASN A 64 -7.44 -16.44 -1.36
N ASP A 65 -7.41 -15.22 -0.83
CA ASP A 65 -7.55 -14.95 0.62
C ASP A 65 -8.96 -14.49 1.05
N GLY A 66 -9.89 -14.36 0.09
CA GLY A 66 -11.28 -13.97 0.34
C GLY A 66 -11.49 -12.48 0.56
N PHE A 67 -10.49 -11.63 0.29
CA PHE A 67 -10.64 -10.18 0.28
C PHE A 67 -10.82 -9.68 -1.16
N ASP A 68 -11.95 -9.02 -1.42
CA ASP A 68 -12.25 -8.44 -2.72
C ASP A 68 -12.21 -6.91 -2.68
N PRO A 69 -11.61 -6.26 -3.69
CA PRO A 69 -11.65 -4.81 -3.80
C PRO A 69 -13.06 -4.34 -4.21
N TYR A 70 -13.54 -3.28 -3.58
CA TYR A 70 -14.76 -2.58 -3.98
C TYR A 70 -14.39 -1.28 -4.71
N VAL A 71 -14.90 -1.09 -5.93
CA VAL A 71 -14.74 0.14 -6.70
C VAL A 71 -16.07 0.56 -7.31
N ALA A 72 -16.42 1.84 -7.22
CA ALA A 72 -17.67 2.41 -7.70
C ALA A 72 -17.47 3.78 -8.37
N GLY A 73 -18.48 4.23 -9.12
CA GLY A 73 -18.46 5.52 -9.81
C GLY A 73 -17.61 5.55 -11.08
N PHE A 74 -17.27 4.38 -11.64
CA PHE A 74 -16.50 4.30 -12.87
C PHE A 74 -17.40 4.42 -14.10
N ASP A 75 -16.88 5.10 -15.12
CA ASP A 75 -17.51 5.20 -16.44
C ASP A 75 -17.03 4.08 -17.36
N ALA A 76 -15.79 3.60 -17.15
CA ALA A 76 -15.19 2.52 -17.91
C ALA A 76 -14.34 1.61 -17.03
N VAL A 77 -14.32 0.32 -17.39
CA VAL A 77 -13.52 -0.73 -16.75
C VAL A 77 -12.78 -1.55 -17.81
N LYS A 78 -11.51 -1.87 -17.55
CA LYS A 78 -10.70 -2.77 -18.40
C LYS A 78 -9.76 -3.62 -17.57
N LEU A 79 -9.51 -4.85 -18.01
CA LEU A 79 -8.47 -5.70 -17.44
C LEU A 79 -7.09 -5.22 -17.89
N VAL A 80 -6.09 -5.32 -17.00
CA VAL A 80 -4.71 -4.90 -17.23
C VAL A 80 -3.75 -5.96 -16.68
N GLY A 81 -3.14 -6.71 -17.59
CA GLY A 81 -2.35 -7.89 -17.20
C GLY A 81 -3.24 -8.98 -16.58
N ASP A 82 -2.63 -9.83 -15.75
CA ASP A 82 -3.31 -11.04 -15.25
C ASP A 82 -4.22 -10.76 -14.03
N THR A 83 -3.84 -9.80 -13.18
CA THR A 83 -4.55 -9.52 -11.91
C THR A 83 -5.02 -8.06 -11.78
N GLY A 84 -4.77 -7.24 -12.81
CA GLY A 84 -5.08 -5.81 -12.76
C GLY A 84 -6.46 -5.49 -13.31
N VAL A 85 -7.18 -4.61 -12.62
CA VAL A 85 -8.41 -4.00 -13.12
C VAL A 85 -8.26 -2.49 -13.07
N HIS A 86 -8.44 -1.84 -14.22
CA HIS A 86 -8.36 -0.40 -14.38
C HIS A 86 -9.77 0.16 -14.49
N TYR A 87 -10.09 1.05 -13.56
CA TYR A 87 -11.31 1.83 -13.49
C TYR A 87 -11.00 3.28 -13.81
N SER A 88 -11.80 3.92 -14.66
CA SER A 88 -11.66 5.33 -14.98
C SER A 88 -13.02 6.03 -14.95
N GLY A 89 -13.05 7.29 -14.54
CA GLY A 89 -14.28 8.07 -14.54
C GLY A 89 -14.21 9.32 -13.67
N ARG A 90 -15.37 9.71 -13.15
CA ARG A 90 -15.53 10.83 -12.22
C ARG A 90 -16.17 10.36 -10.92
N ASN A 91 -15.78 10.98 -9.80
CA ASN A 91 -16.25 10.61 -8.46
C ASN A 91 -16.03 9.12 -8.15
N LEU A 92 -14.89 8.59 -8.59
CA LEU A 92 -14.47 7.23 -8.28
C LEU A 92 -14.36 7.09 -6.76
N ARG A 93 -14.81 5.96 -6.23
CA ARG A 93 -14.63 5.58 -4.83
C ARG A 93 -14.15 4.15 -4.79
N PHE A 94 -13.17 3.88 -3.94
CA PHE A 94 -12.63 2.55 -3.78
C PHE A 94 -12.38 2.23 -2.31
N ARG A 95 -12.53 0.94 -1.98
CA ARG A 95 -12.30 0.40 -0.66
C ARG A 95 -11.69 -0.99 -0.81
N LEU A 96 -10.48 -1.16 -0.29
CA LEU A 96 -9.73 -2.40 -0.25
C LEU A 96 -9.43 -2.66 1.23
N ILE A 97 -10.02 -3.70 1.81
CA ILE A 97 -9.91 -3.98 3.25
C ILE A 97 -9.43 -5.41 3.43
N GLY A 98 -8.27 -5.55 4.07
CA GLY A 98 -7.57 -6.84 4.11
C GLY A 98 -6.74 -7.02 2.85
N GLY A 99 -6.28 -8.26 2.63
CA GLY A 99 -5.50 -8.64 1.46
C GLY A 99 -4.21 -7.87 1.25
N SER A 100 -3.49 -8.23 0.20
CA SER A 100 -2.30 -7.52 -0.27
C SER A 100 -2.60 -6.94 -1.64
N TYR A 101 -2.52 -5.63 -1.77
CA TYR A 101 -2.87 -4.95 -3.02
C TYR A 101 -1.74 -4.04 -3.49
N ARG A 102 -1.67 -3.86 -4.81
CA ARG A 102 -0.99 -2.72 -5.42
C ARG A 102 -2.03 -1.87 -6.13
N ILE A 103 -2.19 -0.62 -5.70
CA ILE A 103 -3.07 0.36 -6.33
C ILE A 103 -2.26 1.49 -6.97
N VAL A 104 -2.70 1.93 -8.14
CA VAL A 104 -2.21 3.13 -8.81
C VAL A 104 -3.39 4.07 -9.02
N VAL A 105 -3.39 5.16 -8.27
CA VAL A 105 -4.38 6.23 -8.34
C VAL A 105 -3.77 7.37 -9.13
N LYS A 106 -4.41 7.80 -10.22
CA LYS A 106 -3.95 8.94 -11.02
C LYS A 106 -5.11 9.87 -11.31
N GLY A 107 -4.92 11.17 -11.12
CA GLY A 107 -5.95 12.17 -11.40
C GLY A 107 -5.87 13.39 -10.50
N SER A 108 -7.02 14.04 -10.33
CA SER A 108 -7.19 15.25 -9.53
C SER A 108 -8.24 15.06 -8.44
N GLY A 109 -8.09 15.78 -7.33
CA GLY A 109 -8.97 15.68 -6.16
C GLY A 109 -8.88 14.27 -5.56
N ILE A 110 -7.66 13.77 -5.39
CA ILE A 110 -7.38 12.47 -4.80
C ILE A 110 -7.42 12.63 -3.28
N ASP A 111 -8.39 11.97 -2.65
CA ASP A 111 -8.40 11.73 -1.21
C ASP A 111 -8.15 10.23 -0.98
N LEU A 112 -7.11 9.90 -0.21
CA LEU A 112 -6.72 8.52 0.07
C LEU A 112 -6.31 8.39 1.54
N SER A 113 -6.87 7.39 2.22
CA SER A 113 -6.47 6.97 3.56
C SER A 113 -6.01 5.51 3.52
N VAL A 114 -4.82 5.26 4.06
CA VAL A 114 -4.21 3.94 4.13
C VAL A 114 -3.80 3.65 5.56
N VAL A 115 -4.12 2.45 6.03
CA VAL A 115 -3.60 1.85 7.26
C VAL A 115 -3.09 0.48 6.89
N ALA A 116 -1.78 0.34 6.72
CA ALA A 116 -1.20 -0.85 6.12
C ALA A 116 0.30 -0.99 6.40
N ASN A 117 0.82 -2.21 6.25
CA ASN A 117 2.25 -2.47 6.16
C ASN A 117 2.66 -2.54 4.68
N GLY A 118 3.52 -1.63 4.23
CA GLY A 118 3.99 -1.58 2.85
C GLY A 118 4.67 -0.27 2.48
N SER A 119 4.63 0.08 1.20
CA SER A 119 5.24 1.30 0.68
C SER A 119 4.26 2.10 -0.17
N ALA A 120 4.53 3.40 -0.25
CA ALA A 120 3.81 4.33 -1.11
C ALA A 120 4.79 5.25 -1.85
N THR A 121 4.37 5.71 -3.02
CA THR A 121 5.08 6.70 -3.84
C THR A 121 4.08 7.74 -4.32
N LEU A 122 4.44 9.01 -4.18
CA LEU A 122 3.64 10.15 -4.59
C LEU A 122 4.44 10.94 -5.62
N GLU A 123 3.81 11.24 -6.74
CA GLU A 123 4.35 12.08 -7.81
C GLU A 123 3.33 13.16 -8.12
N GLY A 124 3.72 14.42 -7.92
CA GLY A 124 2.92 15.56 -8.37
C GLY A 124 3.10 15.80 -9.86
N ASP A 125 2.02 16.26 -10.50
CA ASP A 125 2.06 16.76 -11.88
C ASP A 125 2.52 18.23 -11.94
#